data_AF-A0A936NU30-F1
#
_entry.id   AF-A0A936NU30-F1
#
_cell.length_a   1.000
_cell.length_b   1.000
_cell.length_c   1.000
_cell.angle_alpha   90.00
_cell.angle_beta   90.00
_cell.angle_gamma   90.00
#
_symmetry.space_group_name_H-M   'P 1'
#
loop_
_entity.id
_entity.type
_entity.pdbx_description
1 polymer ?
#
loop_
_entity_poly.entity_id
_entity_poly.type
_entity_poly.pdbx_seq_one_letter_code
_entity_poly.pdbx_strand_id
1 'polypeptide(L)' 'MSVINTGTPLDHQNSYMMSDGIGLRNTRARLGLLYGDESALKLTREGDRTIASIDFSGENLD' A
#
# COMPACT_ATOMS: atom_id res chain seq x y z
N MET A 1 -1.35 10.36 0.52
CA MET A 1 -0.62 10.37 -0.78
C MET A 1 -0.89 9.06 -1.51
N SER A 2 -1.06 9.06 -2.83
CA SER A 2 -1.38 7.84 -3.62
C SER A 2 -0.44 7.64 -4.81
N VAL A 3 -0.10 6.39 -5.10
CA VAL A 3 0.67 5.94 -6.27
C VAL A 3 -0.16 4.93 -7.06
N ILE A 4 -0.23 5.13 -8.37
CA ILE A 4 -1.03 4.28 -9.27
C ILE A 4 -0.09 3.32 -10.00
N ASN A 5 -0.38 2.03 -9.94
CA ASN A 5 0.27 1.03 -10.80
C ASN A 5 -0.42 1.03 -12.17
N THR A 6 0.33 1.41 -13.22
CA THR A 6 -0.11 1.38 -14.63
C THR A 6 0.39 0.14 -15.38
N GLY A 7 1.11 -0.76 -14.71
CA GLY A 7 1.58 -2.03 -15.25
C GLY A 7 0.66 -3.18 -14.87
N THR A 8 1.22 -4.40 -14.76
CA THR A 8 0.45 -5.60 -14.44
C THR A 8 -0.21 -5.48 -13.06
N PRO A 9 -1.53 -5.77 -12.95
CA PRO A 9 -2.24 -5.82 -11.68
C PRO A 9 -1.59 -6.80 -10.70
N LEU A 10 -1.60 -6.49 -9.40
CA LEU A 10 -0.97 -7.33 -8.36
C LEU A 10 -1.52 -8.77 -8.29
N ASP A 11 -2.68 -9.01 -8.86
CA ASP A 11 -3.43 -10.28 -8.89
C ASP A 11 -3.32 -11.05 -10.21
N HIS A 12 -2.59 -10.51 -11.21
CA HIS A 12 -2.41 -11.19 -12.51
C HIS A 12 -1.41 -12.37 -12.44
N GLN A 13 -0.74 -12.56 -11.30
CA GLN A 13 0.05 -13.75 -11.01
C GLN A 13 -0.48 -14.45 -9.76
N ASN A 14 -1.31 -15.46 -9.99
CA ASN A 14 -1.87 -16.39 -9.00
C ASN A 14 -2.82 -15.80 -7.95
N SER A 15 -4.01 -16.38 -7.88
CA SER A 15 -5.02 -16.30 -6.82
C SER A 15 -4.54 -16.78 -5.42
N TYR A 16 -3.24 -16.96 -5.24
CA TYR A 16 -2.63 -17.26 -3.95
C TYR A 16 -2.41 -15.94 -3.24
N MET A 17 -3.28 -15.64 -2.27
CA MET A 17 -3.11 -14.70 -1.17
C MET A 17 -2.16 -13.55 -1.50
N MET A 18 -2.65 -12.32 -1.78
CA MET A 18 -1.84 -11.08 -1.89
C MET A 18 -0.51 -11.22 -1.14
N SER A 19 0.49 -11.82 -1.80
CA SER A 19 1.57 -12.41 -1.01
C SER A 19 2.39 -11.20 -0.68
N ASP A 20 2.54 -10.94 0.60
CA ASP A 20 3.10 -9.71 1.08
C ASP A 20 4.57 -9.66 0.65
N GLY A 21 4.79 -9.19 -0.59
CA GLY A 21 6.08 -9.20 -1.22
C GLY A 21 7.03 -8.41 -0.35
N ILE A 22 8.32 -8.74 -0.40
CA ILE A 22 9.33 -8.11 0.48
C ILE A 22 9.23 -6.58 0.43
N GLY A 23 8.90 -6.00 -0.74
CA GLY A 23 8.62 -4.57 -0.88
C GLY A 23 7.48 -4.07 0.02
N LEU A 24 6.29 -4.68 -0.06
CA LEU A 24 5.12 -4.29 0.74
C LEU A 24 5.37 -4.48 2.24
N ARG A 25 6.04 -5.57 2.62
CA ARG A 25 6.44 -5.80 4.02
C ARG A 25 7.39 -4.72 4.52
N ASN A 26 8.40 -4.38 3.74
CA ASN A 26 9.34 -3.31 4.07
C ASN A 26 8.65 -1.96 4.16
N THR A 27 7.72 -1.65 3.26
CA THR A 27 6.94 -0.41 3.30
C THR A 27 6.11 -0.32 4.58
N ARG A 28 5.38 -1.39 4.96
CA ARG A 28 4.60 -1.39 6.21
C ARG A 28 5.48 -1.27 7.45
N ALA A 29 6.59 -2.01 7.50
CA ALA A 29 7.53 -1.89 8.61
C ALA A 29 8.09 -0.47 8.74
N ARG A 30 8.41 0.17 7.61
CA ARG A 30 8.94 1.53 7.59
C ARG A 30 7.90 2.58 7.96
N LEU A 31 6.64 2.40 7.55
CA LEU A 31 5.53 3.23 7.99
C LEU A 31 5.32 3.14 9.50
N GLY A 32 5.32 1.93 10.06
CA GLY A 32 5.23 1.74 11.51
C GLY A 32 6.41 2.36 12.28
N LEU A 33 7.63 2.35 11.73
CA LEU A 33 8.78 3.02 12.34
C LEU A 33 8.71 4.55 12.31
N LEU A 34 8.11 5.12 11.26
CA LEU A 34 8.07 6.57 11.07
C LEU A 34 6.86 7.23 11.75
N TYR A 35 5.71 6.55 11.71
CA TYR A 35 4.42 7.14 12.08
C TYR A 35 3.62 6.26 13.06
N GLY A 36 4.15 5.11 13.48
CA GLY A 36 3.43 4.19 14.34
C GLY A 36 2.08 3.79 13.75
N ASP A 37 1.05 3.82 14.60
CA ASP A 37 -0.33 3.49 14.23
C ASP A 37 -1.06 4.65 13.51
N GLU A 38 -0.41 5.81 13.34
CA GLU A 38 -1.00 6.97 12.67
C GLU A 38 -0.92 6.89 11.14
N SER A 39 -0.38 5.79 10.59
CA SER A 39 -0.32 5.58 9.15
C SER A 39 -0.73 4.16 8.75
N ALA A 40 -1.41 4.06 7.60
CA ALA A 40 -1.80 2.77 7.03
C ALA A 40 -1.53 2.72 5.53
N LEU A 41 -0.91 1.63 5.07
CA LEU A 41 -0.81 1.32 3.64
C LEU A 41 -2.07 0.57 3.18
N LYS A 42 -2.80 1.15 2.23
CA LYS A 42 -3.97 0.56 1.60
C LYS A 42 -3.71 0.26 0.13
N LEU A 43 -4.07 -0.94 -0.29
CA LEU A 43 -4.07 -1.33 -1.70
C LEU A 43 -5.52 -1.49 -2.15
N THR A 44 -5.94 -0.68 -3.12
CA THR A 44 -7.29 -0.73 -3.69
C THR A 44 -7.21 -1.09 -5.16
N ARG A 45 -8.19 -1.84 -5.68
CA ARG A 45 -8.29 -2.16 -7.09
C ARG A 45 -9.38 -1.30 -7.74
N GLU A 46 -9.05 -0.66 -8.84
CA GLU A 46 -9.99 0.09 -9.69
C GLU A 46 -9.89 -0.44 -11.12
N GLY A 47 -10.79 -1.35 -11.48
CA GLY A 47 -10.76 -2.03 -12.78
C GLY A 47 -9.52 -2.90 -12.98
N ASP A 48 -8.68 -2.53 -13.95
CA ASP A 48 -7.39 -3.14 -14.26
C ASP A 48 -6.22 -2.43 -13.55
N ARG A 49 -6.49 -1.52 -12.61
CA ARG A 49 -5.47 -0.76 -11.89
C ARG A 49 -5.40 -1.19 -10.45
N THR A 50 -4.18 -1.19 -9.92
CA THR A 50 -3.96 -1.24 -8.48
C THR A 50 -3.48 0.13 -8.01
N ILE A 51 -4.14 0.68 -7.00
CA ILE A 51 -3.80 1.95 -6.38
C ILE A 51 -3.26 1.67 -4.98
N ALA A 52 -2.05 2.14 -4.71
CA ALA A 52 -1.47 2.15 -3.38
C ALA A 52 -1.66 3.53 -2.76
N SER A 53 -2.23 3.59 -1.56
CA SER A 53 -2.43 4.84 -0.82
C SER A 53 -1.87 4.71 0.58
N ILE A 54 -1.28 5.79 1.07
CA ILE A 54 -0.90 5.92 2.48
C ILE A 54 -1.87 6.93 3.09
N ASP A 55 -2.66 6.43 4.02
CA ASP A 55 -3.58 7.21 4.84
C ASP A 55 -2.87 7.58 6.14
N PHE A 56 -3.03 8.82 6.57
CA PHE A 56 -2.52 9.33 7.84
C PHE A 56 -3.70 9.74 8.71
N SER A 57 -3.74 9.29 9.96
CA SER A 57 -4.80 9.62 10.92
C SER A 57 -4.37 10.66 11.96
N GLY A 58 -3.10 11.08 11.96
CA GLY A 58 -2.60 12.15 12.81
C GLY A 58 -3.10 13.53 12.36
N GLU A 59 -3.52 14.36 13.32
CA GLU A 59 -3.62 15.81 13.10
C GLU A 59 -2.19 16.37 12.93
N ASN A 60 -1.97 17.14 11.86
CA ASN A 60 -0.71 17.78 11.42
C ASN A 60 0.12 16.99 10.40
N LEU A 61 -0.24 17.18 9.13
CA LEU A 61 0.74 17.34 8.06
C LEU A 61 0.78 18.83 7.71
N ASP A 62 1.29 19.65 8.64
CA ASP A 62 1.68 21.05 8.36
C ASP A 62 3.11 21.10 7.81
#